data_AF-A0A519TZ96-F1
#
_entry.id   AF-A0A519TZ96-F1
#
_cell.length_a   1.000
_cell.length_b   1.000
_cell.length_c   1.000
_cell.angle_alpha   90.00
_cell.angle_beta   90.00
_cell.angle_gamma   90.00
#
_symmetry.space_group_name_H-M   'P 1'
#
loop_
_entity.id
_entity.type
_entity.pdbx_description
1 polymer ?
#
loop_
_entity_poly.entity_id
_entity_poly.type
_entity_poly.pdbx_seq_one_letter_code
_entity_poly.pdbx_strand_id
1 'polypeptide(L)'
;MKPSELWKLSSSEFNKYRRENDLKNLFEVFEKKLPLFNEWLESHKFSIDFILSTDKPGSFFYGLTDIILFKYENEGRIYFSFYAIEDEAHDKRLKKVKLEDNQQVFQFTPYLIWAQTKLGKKKIIPAAHSGEVDSFIFNIINAPDVPEISRNTIVPGFKVIKLGATEVDNAWALVDRNLDFADLDFLEIKSDSGSNREINILYSSCRHMKITNSEINFTTFKGCHFFNLVVNNSRMYHVNFENCDLFKVDFNEAQLSNLAIEMCSVSGISFNKVEVDNLIYNPPKEERHVNKIGTYQNVADNYKRLRVLYQNNGHRVETSDAYFMERLYEYKYNLHSMRFFAAFKQIWKVDFNYAWPDIRENFTKLWNVIADFISLLIWGFGEKPFRTLLFTLATVIIYSLIYYFSDVTAIGGNYRNCLYLSSIMFSTLGFGDYTPFATSDLKLVLASESLIGAFTFGLFIAGYANKSKY
;
A
#
# COMPACT_ATOMS: atom_id res chain seq x y z
N MET A 1 17.93 8.68 31.86
CA MET A 1 17.06 9.87 31.89
C MET A 1 15.63 9.45 31.61
N LYS A 2 14.64 10.16 32.17
CA LYS A 2 13.23 9.98 31.82
C LYS A 2 12.95 10.60 30.43
N PRO A 3 11.89 10.17 29.72
CA PRO A 3 11.53 10.75 28.42
C PRO A 3 11.47 12.28 28.43
N SER A 4 10.74 12.87 29.39
CA SER A 4 10.64 14.33 29.56
C SER A 4 11.96 15.07 29.78
N GLU A 5 13.01 14.40 30.26
CA GLU A 5 14.35 14.99 30.42
C GLU A 5 15.11 14.95 29.09
N LEU A 6 14.96 13.86 28.33
CA LEU A 6 15.59 13.69 27.02
C LEU A 6 15.11 14.75 26.02
N TRP A 7 13.81 15.04 26.00
CA TRP A 7 13.24 16.05 25.11
C TRP A 7 13.70 17.49 25.41
N LYS A 8 14.29 17.75 26.60
CA LYS A 8 14.88 19.05 26.96
C LYS A 8 16.29 19.26 26.43
N LEU A 9 16.99 18.20 26.06
CA LEU A 9 18.33 18.29 25.46
C LEU A 9 18.24 19.00 24.10
N SER A 10 19.29 19.69 23.65
CA SER A 10 19.38 20.11 22.26
C SER A 10 19.41 18.88 21.32
N SER A 11 19.10 19.05 20.03
CA SER A 11 19.10 17.94 19.06
C SER A 11 20.47 17.24 18.98
N SER A 12 21.57 18.01 19.03
CA SER A 12 22.94 17.48 19.05
C SER A 12 23.23 16.66 20.32
N GLU A 13 22.89 17.19 21.49
CA GLU A 13 23.07 16.49 22.77
C GLU A 13 22.21 15.23 22.86
N PHE A 14 20.99 15.28 22.34
CA PHE A 14 20.08 14.15 22.26
C PHE A 14 20.64 13.04 21.38
N ASN A 15 21.10 13.38 20.17
CA ASN A 15 21.69 12.40 19.26
C ASN A 15 22.97 11.81 19.84
N LYS A 16 23.80 12.64 20.49
CA LYS A 16 24.99 12.16 21.21
C LYS A 16 24.59 11.18 22.32
N TYR A 17 23.59 11.53 23.13
CA TYR A 17 23.08 10.66 24.18
C TYR A 17 22.60 9.32 23.61
N ARG A 18 21.80 9.33 22.54
CA ARG A 18 21.31 8.11 21.85
C ARG A 18 22.47 7.21 21.43
N ARG A 19 23.49 7.77 20.77
CA ARG A 19 24.67 7.02 20.33
C ARG A 19 25.39 6.33 21.48
N GLU A 20 25.60 7.05 22.57
CA GLU A 20 26.42 6.60 23.70
C GLU A 20 25.66 5.63 24.65
N ASN A 21 24.33 5.71 24.72
CA ASN A 21 23.55 5.04 25.76
C ASN A 21 22.69 3.87 25.28
N ASP A 22 22.15 3.91 24.06
CA ASP A 22 21.26 2.84 23.58
C ASP A 22 21.60 2.31 22.18
N LEU A 23 21.91 3.18 21.21
CA LEU A 23 22.13 2.74 19.83
C LEU A 23 23.39 1.89 19.68
N LYS A 24 24.48 2.21 20.39
CA LYS A 24 25.68 1.36 20.40
C LYS A 24 25.36 -0.06 20.88
N ASN A 25 24.65 -0.17 22.00
CA ASN A 25 24.24 -1.46 22.56
C ASN A 25 23.27 -2.22 21.63
N LEU A 26 22.38 -1.51 20.94
CA LEU A 26 21.50 -2.09 19.93
C LEU A 26 22.30 -2.70 18.77
N PHE A 27 23.28 -1.96 18.24
CA PHE A 27 24.10 -2.42 17.12
C PHE A 27 25.04 -3.57 17.52
N GLU A 28 25.50 -3.63 18.77
CA GLU A 28 26.19 -4.81 19.31
C GLU A 28 25.28 -6.05 19.35
N VAL A 29 23.97 -5.87 19.61
CA VAL A 29 23.00 -6.98 19.50
C VAL A 29 22.78 -7.37 18.05
N PHE A 30 22.71 -6.40 17.13
CA PHE A 30 22.63 -6.68 15.70
C PHE A 30 23.84 -7.47 15.21
N GLU A 31 25.05 -7.06 15.60
CA GLU A 31 26.29 -7.77 15.29
C GLU A 31 26.27 -9.25 15.69
N LYS A 32 25.73 -9.52 16.89
CA LYS A 32 25.68 -10.88 17.47
C LYS A 32 24.56 -11.74 16.91
N LYS A 33 23.42 -11.14 16.53
CA LYS A 33 22.18 -11.88 16.26
C LYS A 33 21.69 -11.79 14.82
N LEU A 34 22.02 -10.75 14.07
CA LEU A 34 21.61 -10.62 12.68
C LEU A 34 22.53 -11.48 11.79
N PRO A 35 21.98 -12.35 10.93
CA PRO A 35 22.80 -13.23 10.11
C PRO A 35 23.62 -12.43 9.10
N LEU A 36 24.90 -12.78 8.96
CA LEU A 36 25.83 -12.15 8.00
C LEU A 36 26.00 -10.63 8.19
N PHE A 37 25.70 -10.07 9.37
CA PHE A 37 25.78 -8.62 9.58
C PHE A 37 27.22 -8.10 9.46
N ASN A 38 28.20 -8.80 10.03
CA ASN A 38 29.62 -8.43 9.88
C ASN A 38 30.13 -8.55 8.45
N GLU A 39 29.68 -9.58 7.73
CA GLU A 39 30.02 -9.73 6.32
C GLU A 39 29.41 -8.61 5.46
N TRP A 40 28.22 -8.12 5.80
CA TRP A 40 27.61 -6.95 5.14
C TRP A 40 28.37 -5.66 5.42
N LEU A 41 28.82 -5.44 6.66
CA LEU A 41 29.67 -4.30 7.03
C LEU A 41 30.98 -4.33 6.25
N GLU A 42 31.65 -5.49 6.21
CA GLU A 42 32.90 -5.69 5.47
C GLU A 42 32.71 -5.46 3.97
N SER A 43 31.64 -5.99 3.37
CA SER A 43 31.41 -5.86 1.92
C SER A 43 31.21 -4.42 1.47
N HIS A 44 30.69 -3.56 2.35
CA HIS A 44 30.45 -2.14 2.08
C HIS A 44 31.48 -1.21 2.73
N LYS A 45 32.51 -1.77 3.41
CA LYS A 45 33.54 -1.01 4.14
C LYS A 45 32.96 -0.04 5.17
N PHE A 46 31.90 -0.45 5.85
CA PHE A 46 31.29 0.31 6.94
C PHE A 46 31.78 -0.19 8.30
N SER A 47 31.81 0.72 9.27
CA SER A 47 31.91 0.39 10.69
C SER A 47 30.62 0.79 11.40
N ILE A 48 30.35 0.17 12.55
CA ILE A 48 29.21 0.57 13.41
C ILE A 48 29.34 2.05 13.80
N ASP A 49 30.56 2.51 14.13
CA ASP A 49 30.80 3.92 14.47
C ASP A 49 30.47 4.87 13.30
N PHE A 50 30.76 4.47 12.05
CA PHE A 50 30.36 5.23 10.87
C PHE A 50 28.83 5.31 10.75
N ILE A 51 28.13 4.19 10.86
CA ILE A 51 26.65 4.16 10.79
C ILE A 51 26.05 5.04 11.89
N LEU A 52 26.55 4.90 13.12
CA LEU A 52 26.09 5.67 14.27
C LEU A 52 26.49 7.15 14.19
N SER A 53 27.52 7.51 13.43
CA SER A 53 27.85 8.92 13.19
C SER A 53 26.77 9.65 12.40
N THR A 54 25.92 8.91 11.68
CA THR A 54 24.73 9.45 11.00
C THR A 54 23.63 9.74 12.01
N ASP A 55 22.74 10.67 11.66
CA ASP A 55 21.52 10.98 12.40
C ASP A 55 20.35 10.02 12.06
N LYS A 56 20.55 9.11 11.10
CA LYS A 56 19.52 8.21 10.54
C LYS A 56 20.04 6.76 10.34
N PRO A 57 20.51 6.08 11.40
CA PRO A 57 21.08 4.73 11.29
C PRO A 57 20.07 3.70 10.75
N GLY A 58 18.76 3.93 10.87
CA GLY A 58 17.74 3.07 10.30
C GLY A 58 17.78 3.01 8.77
N SER A 59 18.27 4.06 8.10
CA SER A 59 18.35 4.14 6.64
C SER A 59 19.27 3.07 6.04
N PHE A 60 20.20 2.52 6.83
CA PHE A 60 21.07 1.42 6.39
C PHE A 60 20.35 0.08 6.25
N PHE A 61 19.14 -0.03 6.80
CA PHE A 61 18.34 -1.26 6.78
C PHE A 61 17.15 -1.17 5.83
N TYR A 62 16.75 0.04 5.43
CA TYR A 62 15.54 0.27 4.66
C TYR A 62 15.84 0.48 3.16
N GLY A 63 14.99 -0.08 2.29
CA GLY A 63 15.07 0.09 0.84
C GLY A 63 15.08 -1.25 0.09
N LEU A 64 14.64 -1.21 -1.18
CA LEU A 64 14.61 -2.39 -2.07
C LEU A 64 15.73 -2.37 -3.13
N THR A 65 16.42 -1.25 -3.26
CA THR A 65 17.50 -1.03 -4.24
C THR A 65 18.73 -0.49 -3.54
N ASP A 66 19.83 -0.42 -4.29
CA ASP A 66 21.04 0.26 -3.84
C ASP A 66 20.77 1.72 -3.47
N ILE A 67 21.48 2.19 -2.46
CA ILE A 67 21.39 3.55 -1.95
C ILE A 67 22.70 4.26 -2.21
N ILE A 68 22.59 5.51 -2.65
CA ILE A 68 23.69 6.49 -2.66
C ILE A 68 23.56 7.36 -1.40
N LEU A 69 24.59 7.30 -0.56
CA LEU A 69 24.75 8.13 0.62
C LEU A 69 25.74 9.25 0.32
N PHE A 70 25.26 10.48 0.35
CA PHE A 70 26.09 11.68 0.34
C PHE A 70 26.38 12.10 1.77
N LYS A 71 27.65 12.28 2.08
CA LYS A 71 28.14 12.95 3.28
C LYS A 71 28.76 14.27 2.84
N TYR A 72 28.29 15.37 3.40
CA TYR A 72 28.80 16.70 3.08
C TYR A 72 28.84 17.58 4.32
N GLU A 73 29.74 18.56 4.31
CA GLU A 73 29.86 19.54 5.39
C GLU A 73 29.33 20.88 4.92
N ASN A 74 28.38 21.45 5.66
CA ASN A 74 27.87 22.79 5.41
C ASN A 74 27.84 23.57 6.74
N GLU A 75 28.42 24.78 6.74
CA GLU A 75 28.53 25.65 7.92
C GLU A 75 29.08 24.94 9.18
N GLY A 76 30.09 24.06 9.01
CA GLY A 76 30.72 23.32 10.11
C GLY A 76 29.87 22.16 10.66
N ARG A 77 28.78 21.78 9.99
CA ARG A 77 27.94 20.63 10.32
C ARG A 77 28.01 19.58 9.23
N ILE A 78 28.11 18.32 9.65
CA ILE A 78 28.09 17.17 8.74
C ILE A 78 26.64 16.73 8.55
N TYR A 79 26.25 16.57 7.28
CA TYR A 79 24.94 16.10 6.87
C TYR A 79 25.05 14.78 6.10
N PHE A 80 24.01 13.98 6.20
CA PHE A 80 23.87 12.70 5.50
C PHE A 80 22.55 12.68 4.71
N SER A 81 22.65 12.43 3.40
CA SER A 81 21.49 12.31 2.51
C SER A 81 21.50 10.97 1.80
N PHE A 82 20.39 10.23 1.92
CA PHE A 82 20.21 8.89 1.37
C PHE A 82 19.29 8.95 0.16
N TYR A 83 19.73 8.43 -0.98
CA TYR A 83 18.93 8.37 -2.22
C TYR A 83 18.86 6.93 -2.71
N ALA A 84 17.65 6.39 -2.81
CA ALA A 84 17.43 5.09 -3.44
C ALA A 84 17.64 5.20 -4.95
N ILE A 85 18.38 4.28 -5.54
CA ILE A 85 18.56 4.21 -6.99
C ILE A 85 17.30 3.61 -7.60
N GLU A 86 16.60 4.40 -8.42
CA GLU A 86 15.34 4.00 -9.06
C GLU A 86 15.59 3.26 -10.38
N ASP A 87 16.52 3.78 -11.20
CA ASP A 87 16.88 3.20 -12.49
C ASP A 87 18.32 3.58 -12.90
N GLU A 88 18.79 3.01 -14.00
CA GLU A 88 20.15 3.24 -14.53
C GLU A 88 20.39 4.71 -14.95
N ALA A 89 19.34 5.42 -15.39
CA ALA A 89 19.44 6.82 -15.76
C ALA A 89 19.54 7.74 -14.53
N HIS A 90 18.82 7.42 -13.46
CA HIS A 90 18.87 8.07 -12.16
C HIS A 90 20.25 7.87 -11.53
N ASP A 91 20.79 6.65 -11.55
CA ASP A 91 22.16 6.37 -11.11
C ASP A 91 23.19 7.21 -11.88
N LYS A 92 23.10 7.23 -13.23
CA LYS A 92 23.97 8.07 -14.08
C LYS A 92 23.83 9.56 -13.78
N ARG A 93 22.62 10.04 -13.45
CA ARG A 93 22.39 11.45 -13.05
C ARG A 93 23.07 11.78 -11.73
N LEU A 94 22.89 10.94 -10.71
CA LEU A 94 23.51 11.14 -9.39
C LEU A 94 25.03 11.10 -9.48
N LYS A 95 25.59 10.22 -10.32
CA LYS A 95 27.04 10.13 -10.58
C LYS A 95 27.61 11.28 -11.41
N LYS A 96 26.77 12.02 -12.14
CA LYS A 96 27.18 13.21 -12.92
C LYS A 96 27.24 14.49 -12.07
N VAL A 97 26.73 14.47 -10.85
CA VAL A 97 26.85 15.59 -9.92
C VAL A 97 28.34 15.79 -9.65
N LYS A 98 28.88 16.95 -10.02
CA LYS A 98 30.25 17.32 -9.65
C LYS A 98 30.29 17.42 -8.14
N LEU A 99 31.05 16.54 -7.51
CA LEU A 99 31.28 16.58 -6.08
C LEU A 99 32.09 17.83 -5.77
N GLU A 100 31.62 18.60 -4.79
CA GLU A 100 32.45 19.63 -4.15
C GLU A 100 33.53 18.94 -3.31
N ASP A 101 34.65 19.62 -3.07
CA ASP A 101 35.82 19.03 -2.37
C ASP A 101 35.49 18.50 -0.96
N ASN A 102 34.38 18.94 -0.36
CA ASN A 102 33.88 18.54 0.96
C ASN A 102 32.83 17.41 0.93
N GLN A 103 32.60 16.76 -0.22
CA GLN A 103 31.57 15.72 -0.37
C GLN A 103 32.17 14.32 -0.53
N GLN A 104 31.66 13.36 0.24
CA GLN A 104 31.97 11.94 0.13
C GLN A 104 30.72 11.17 -0.29
N VAL A 105 30.88 10.22 -1.22
CA VAL A 105 29.78 9.40 -1.73
C VAL A 105 30.04 7.93 -1.43
N PHE A 106 29.03 7.26 -0.90
CA PHE A 106 29.04 5.82 -0.66
C PHE A 106 27.87 5.20 -1.41
N GLN A 107 28.07 4.05 -2.05
CA GLN A 107 27.00 3.25 -2.63
C GLN A 107 26.92 1.92 -1.87
N PHE A 108 25.74 1.54 -1.41
CA PHE A 108 25.54 0.29 -0.69
C PHE A 108 24.15 -0.28 -0.87
N THR A 109 24.01 -1.60 -0.70
CA THR A 109 22.71 -2.26 -0.66
C THR A 109 22.25 -2.35 0.81
N PRO A 110 21.02 -1.91 1.17
CA PRO A 110 20.53 -1.97 2.54
C PRO A 110 20.60 -3.38 3.13
N TYR A 111 20.89 -3.49 4.43
CA TYR A 111 21.18 -4.77 5.07
C TYR A 111 20.09 -5.83 4.84
N LEU A 112 18.80 -5.47 5.01
CA LEU A 112 17.70 -6.44 4.92
C LEU A 112 17.63 -7.08 3.53
N ILE A 113 17.62 -6.28 2.47
CA ILE A 113 17.54 -6.80 1.10
C ILE A 113 18.83 -7.51 0.68
N TRP A 114 20.00 -7.02 1.11
CA TRP A 114 21.29 -7.69 0.88
C TRP A 114 21.32 -9.09 1.50
N ALA A 115 20.96 -9.20 2.78
CA ALA A 115 21.00 -10.45 3.52
C ALA A 115 19.93 -11.43 3.03
N GLN A 116 18.71 -10.95 2.72
CA GLN A 116 17.65 -11.78 2.13
C GLN A 116 18.07 -12.38 0.78
N THR A 117 18.71 -11.58 -0.07
CA THR A 117 19.22 -12.02 -1.37
C THR A 117 20.32 -13.06 -1.21
N LYS A 118 21.28 -12.80 -0.31
CA LYS A 118 22.42 -13.69 -0.07
C LYS A 118 22.02 -15.02 0.56
N LEU A 119 21.05 -15.01 1.46
CA LEU A 119 20.53 -16.21 2.13
C LEU A 119 19.44 -16.93 1.32
N GLY A 120 18.92 -16.34 0.24
CA GLY A 120 17.87 -16.91 -0.58
C GLY A 120 16.50 -17.04 0.12
N LYS A 121 16.25 -16.26 1.18
CA LYS A 121 14.99 -16.30 1.96
C LYS A 121 14.57 -14.91 2.44
N LYS A 122 13.26 -14.67 2.53
CA LYS A 122 12.70 -13.37 2.97
C LYS A 122 12.79 -13.14 4.48
N LYS A 123 12.46 -14.17 5.28
CA LYS A 123 12.50 -14.08 6.74
C LYS A 123 13.91 -14.42 7.20
N ILE A 124 14.63 -13.44 7.76
CA ILE A 124 16.04 -13.55 8.12
C ILE A 124 16.36 -13.12 9.56
N ILE A 125 15.49 -12.31 10.18
CA ILE A 125 15.76 -11.77 11.51
C ILE A 125 15.27 -12.79 12.55
N PRO A 126 16.12 -13.34 13.42
CA PRO A 126 15.70 -14.31 14.43
C PRO A 126 14.77 -13.68 15.46
N ALA A 127 13.65 -14.33 15.74
CA ALA A 127 12.65 -13.90 16.71
C ALA A 127 12.31 -15.05 17.67
N ALA A 128 12.41 -14.78 18.98
CA ALA A 128 12.35 -15.81 20.02
C ALA A 128 11.08 -16.69 19.99
N HIS A 129 9.94 -16.16 19.52
CA HIS A 129 8.64 -16.85 19.54
C HIS A 129 8.05 -17.11 18.15
N SER A 130 8.52 -16.42 17.10
CA SER A 130 7.99 -16.52 15.74
C SER A 130 8.97 -17.15 14.75
N GLY A 131 10.13 -17.63 15.23
CA GLY A 131 11.18 -18.22 14.42
C GLY A 131 12.00 -17.13 13.73
N GLU A 132 11.61 -16.75 12.52
CA GLU A 132 12.28 -15.70 11.74
C GLU A 132 11.25 -14.73 11.16
N VAL A 133 11.62 -13.45 11.06
CA VAL A 133 10.79 -12.39 10.47
C VAL A 133 11.55 -11.66 9.36
N ASP A 134 10.82 -10.97 8.49
CA ASP A 134 11.35 -10.31 7.28
C ASP A 134 11.73 -8.83 7.49
N SER A 135 11.28 -8.21 8.58
CA SER A 135 11.59 -6.85 8.97
C SER A 135 11.61 -6.72 10.49
N PHE A 136 12.12 -5.60 11.00
CA PHE A 136 12.11 -5.32 12.43
C PHE A 136 10.68 -5.18 12.96
N ILE A 137 10.38 -5.94 14.00
CA ILE A 137 9.10 -5.89 14.73
C ILE A 137 9.35 -5.62 16.20
N PHE A 138 8.31 -5.13 16.88
CA PHE A 138 8.34 -4.85 18.31
C PHE A 138 7.48 -5.83 19.09
N ASN A 139 8.05 -6.33 20.19
CA ASN A 139 7.34 -7.12 21.18
C ASN A 139 7.20 -6.29 22.46
N ILE A 140 5.98 -6.20 22.98
CA ILE A 140 5.69 -5.52 24.25
C ILE A 140 5.94 -6.51 25.37
N ILE A 141 6.79 -6.14 26.33
CA ILE A 141 7.15 -7.05 27.42
C ILE A 141 6.22 -6.89 28.63
N ASN A 142 5.77 -5.67 28.95
CA ASN A 142 5.05 -5.38 30.19
C ASN A 142 3.96 -4.31 30.00
N ALA A 143 2.84 -4.48 30.72
CA ALA A 143 1.79 -3.47 30.94
C ALA A 143 1.48 -2.62 29.68
N PRO A 144 0.93 -3.23 28.61
CA PRO A 144 0.82 -2.61 27.29
C PRO A 144 0.07 -1.28 27.29
N ASP A 145 -0.88 -1.11 28.21
CA ASP A 145 -1.76 0.06 28.30
C ASP A 145 -1.32 1.06 29.39
N VAL A 146 -0.17 0.85 30.04
CA VAL A 146 0.34 1.74 31.09
C VAL A 146 1.54 2.53 30.56
N PRO A 147 1.41 3.84 30.28
CA PRO A 147 2.44 4.63 29.61
C PRO A 147 3.81 4.58 30.30
N GLU A 148 3.88 4.76 31.62
CA GLU A 148 5.18 4.87 32.31
C GLU A 148 5.97 3.55 32.34
N ILE A 149 5.25 2.42 32.33
CA ILE A 149 5.80 1.07 32.52
C ILE A 149 5.99 0.35 31.19
N SER A 150 5.16 0.64 30.18
CA SER A 150 5.22 0.02 28.86
C SER A 150 6.64 0.12 28.28
N ARG A 151 7.18 -1.02 27.84
CA ARG A 151 8.50 -1.07 27.21
C ARG A 151 8.45 -2.02 26.03
N ASN A 152 8.94 -1.52 24.92
CA ASN A 152 9.11 -2.28 23.70
C ASN A 152 10.50 -2.89 23.59
N THR A 153 10.54 -4.08 23.00
CA THR A 153 11.75 -4.77 22.61
C THR A 153 11.70 -5.02 21.12
N ILE A 154 12.70 -4.50 20.41
CA ILE A 154 12.86 -4.76 18.99
C ILE A 154 13.48 -6.15 18.79
N VAL A 155 12.97 -6.89 17.81
CA VAL A 155 13.57 -8.14 17.35
C VAL A 155 14.93 -7.83 16.69
N PRO A 156 16.03 -8.57 16.94
CA PRO A 156 16.12 -9.91 17.53
C PRO A 156 16.27 -9.96 19.06
N GLY A 157 15.91 -8.90 19.78
CA GLY A 157 15.80 -8.88 21.24
C GLY A 157 16.73 -7.84 21.87
N PHE A 158 16.35 -6.58 21.75
CA PHE A 158 16.93 -5.44 22.46
C PHE A 158 15.82 -4.51 22.97
N LYS A 159 15.90 -4.09 24.24
CA LYS A 159 14.95 -3.17 24.84
C LYS A 159 15.28 -1.75 24.37
N VAL A 160 14.45 -1.20 23.49
CA VAL A 160 14.68 0.13 22.92
C VAL A 160 14.43 1.22 23.95
N ILE A 161 15.05 2.38 23.73
CA ILE A 161 14.88 3.53 24.61
C ILE A 161 13.44 4.04 24.56
N LYS A 162 12.87 4.34 25.74
CA LYS A 162 11.56 4.96 25.87
C LYS A 162 11.68 6.47 25.65
N LEU A 163 11.04 6.96 24.59
CA LEU A 163 10.92 8.37 24.25
C LEU A 163 9.47 8.87 24.34
N GLY A 164 8.49 7.98 24.25
CA GLY A 164 7.08 8.31 24.47
C GLY A 164 6.68 8.39 25.95
N ALA A 165 5.39 8.27 26.25
CA ALA A 165 4.78 8.53 27.56
C ALA A 165 5.09 9.95 28.08
N THR A 166 5.08 10.91 27.16
CA THR A 166 5.38 12.32 27.41
C THR A 166 4.70 13.16 26.34
N GLU A 167 4.52 14.43 26.66
CA GLU A 167 4.05 15.45 25.74
C GLU A 167 5.23 16.22 25.15
N VAL A 168 5.09 16.63 23.89
CA VAL A 168 6.02 17.48 23.16
C VAL A 168 5.24 18.65 22.58
N ASP A 169 5.43 19.82 23.20
CA ASP A 169 4.68 21.06 22.91
C ASP A 169 5.21 21.85 21.71
N ASN A 170 6.07 21.23 20.89
CA ASN A 170 6.68 21.89 19.75
C ASN A 170 7.17 20.87 18.71
N ALA A 171 6.68 20.92 17.47
CA ALA A 171 7.10 20.05 16.38
C ALA A 171 8.58 20.23 16.03
N TRP A 172 9.15 21.41 16.29
CA TRP A 172 10.60 21.65 16.19
C TRP A 172 11.41 20.72 17.09
N ALA A 173 10.81 20.18 18.16
CA ALA A 173 11.47 19.21 19.01
C ALA A 173 11.72 17.87 18.30
N LEU A 174 10.98 17.52 17.25
CA LEU A 174 11.23 16.31 16.47
C LEU A 174 12.39 16.48 15.48
N VAL A 175 12.67 17.73 15.09
CA VAL A 175 13.61 18.06 14.01
C VAL A 175 15.04 17.79 14.44
N ASP A 176 15.84 17.25 13.52
CA ASP A 176 17.23 16.82 13.71
C ASP A 176 17.45 15.81 14.85
N ARG A 177 16.41 15.18 15.39
CA ARG A 177 16.56 14.12 16.40
C ARG A 177 16.49 12.75 15.74
N ASN A 178 17.40 11.88 16.16
CA ASN A 178 17.38 10.47 15.78
C ASN A 178 16.29 9.75 16.58
N LEU A 179 15.15 9.57 15.93
CA LEU A 179 13.98 8.87 16.43
C LEU A 179 13.90 7.43 15.92
N ASP A 180 14.98 6.91 15.33
CA ASP A 180 15.06 5.54 14.86
C ASP A 180 15.17 4.56 16.03
N PHE A 181 14.65 3.34 15.81
CA PHE A 181 14.76 2.22 16.75
C PHE A 181 14.35 2.60 18.18
N ALA A 182 13.23 3.31 18.31
CA ALA A 182 12.76 3.87 19.57
C ALA A 182 11.36 3.40 19.96
N ASP A 183 11.07 3.49 21.25
CA ASP A 183 9.72 3.34 21.81
C ASP A 183 9.09 4.73 21.99
N LEU A 184 8.34 5.15 20.98
CA LEU A 184 7.54 6.38 20.93
C LEU A 184 6.11 6.13 21.40
N ASP A 185 5.81 4.99 22.04
CA ASP A 185 4.45 4.69 22.47
C ASP A 185 3.97 5.73 23.49
N PHE A 186 2.73 6.21 23.32
CA PHE A 186 2.10 7.26 24.12
C PHE A 186 2.78 8.63 23.99
N LEU A 187 3.44 8.91 22.87
CA LEU A 187 3.91 10.26 22.58
C LEU A 187 2.71 11.14 22.16
N GLU A 188 2.56 12.28 22.83
CA GLU A 188 1.58 13.30 22.46
C GLU A 188 2.29 14.50 21.87
N ILE A 189 1.94 14.85 20.64
CA ILE A 189 2.48 16.00 19.91
C ILE A 189 1.42 17.08 19.91
N LYS A 190 1.80 18.26 20.42
CA LYS A 190 1.03 19.50 20.37
C LYS A 190 1.91 20.58 19.79
N SER A 191 1.68 20.97 18.55
CA SER A 191 2.51 21.99 17.89
C SER A 191 1.69 22.93 17.05
N ASP A 192 1.59 24.17 17.48
CA ASP A 192 0.92 25.24 16.74
C ASP A 192 1.60 25.61 15.41
N SER A 193 2.80 25.09 15.16
CA SER A 193 3.60 25.36 13.96
C SER A 193 4.24 24.10 13.38
N GLY A 194 4.25 24.02 12.05
CA GLY A 194 4.93 22.95 11.31
C GLY A 194 6.43 23.19 11.17
N SER A 195 7.18 22.12 10.89
CA SER A 195 8.59 22.19 10.50
C SER A 195 8.73 22.34 8.98
N ASN A 196 9.73 23.09 8.51
CA ASN A 196 10.12 23.10 7.09
C ASN A 196 11.28 22.13 6.78
N ARG A 197 11.69 21.35 7.77
CA ARG A 197 12.77 20.36 7.66
C ARG A 197 12.19 18.96 7.76
N GLU A 198 12.75 18.07 6.94
CA GLU A 198 12.32 16.69 6.84
C GLU A 198 12.59 15.94 8.15
N ILE A 199 11.57 15.24 8.63
CA ILE A 199 11.66 14.37 9.81
C ILE A 199 11.53 12.93 9.32
N ASN A 200 12.52 12.11 9.62
CA ASN A 200 12.51 10.69 9.28
C ASN A 200 12.51 9.86 10.56
N ILE A 201 11.60 8.90 10.63
CA ILE A 201 11.47 8.01 11.78
C ILE A 201 11.44 6.58 11.25
N LEU A 202 12.50 5.82 11.49
CA LEU A 202 12.67 4.48 10.96
C LEU A 202 12.64 3.41 12.06
N TYR A 203 11.86 2.36 11.82
CA TYR A 203 11.78 1.18 12.67
C TYR A 203 11.52 1.53 14.14
N SER A 204 10.49 2.32 14.42
CA SER A 204 10.09 2.70 15.78
C SER A 204 8.67 2.22 16.10
N SER A 205 8.40 2.02 17.40
CA SER A 205 7.06 1.73 17.90
C SER A 205 6.35 3.03 18.25
N CYS A 206 5.14 3.23 17.75
CA CYS A 206 4.36 4.47 17.83
C CYS A 206 2.94 4.20 18.32
N ARG A 207 2.75 3.26 19.25
CA ARG A 207 1.42 2.89 19.75
C ARG A 207 0.83 4.00 20.62
N HIS A 208 -0.47 4.21 20.56
CA HIS A 208 -1.18 5.26 21.31
C HIS A 208 -0.58 6.66 21.09
N MET A 209 0.08 6.89 19.95
CA MET A 209 0.58 8.21 19.58
C MET A 209 -0.60 9.13 19.29
N LYS A 210 -0.51 10.37 19.76
CA LYS A 210 -1.53 11.39 19.55
C LYS A 210 -0.90 12.63 18.94
N ILE A 211 -1.58 13.17 17.94
CA ILE A 211 -1.23 14.43 17.30
C ILE A 211 -2.47 15.31 17.45
N THR A 212 -2.40 16.31 18.31
CA THR A 212 -3.56 17.12 18.67
C THR A 212 -3.27 18.59 18.53
N ASN A 213 -4.18 19.37 17.95
CA ASN A 213 -4.01 20.82 17.73
C ASN A 213 -2.64 21.13 17.09
N SER A 214 -2.26 20.34 16.09
CA SER A 214 -0.89 20.30 15.58
C SER A 214 -0.78 20.51 14.08
N GLU A 215 0.31 21.11 13.64
CA GLU A 215 0.76 21.04 12.24
C GLU A 215 2.02 20.16 12.14
N ILE A 216 1.93 19.07 11.36
CA ILE A 216 3.06 18.17 11.09
C ILE A 216 3.35 18.15 9.59
N ASN A 217 4.57 18.54 9.25
CA ASN A 217 4.98 18.70 7.87
C ASN A 217 6.22 17.85 7.57
N PHE A 218 6.36 17.41 6.31
CA PHE A 218 7.56 16.74 5.78
C PHE A 218 8.05 15.58 6.67
N THR A 219 7.13 14.75 7.14
CA THR A 219 7.43 13.68 8.08
C THR A 219 7.22 12.32 7.42
N THR A 220 8.27 11.50 7.44
CA THR A 220 8.24 10.16 6.86
C THR A 220 8.48 9.11 7.93
N PHE A 221 7.53 8.20 8.07
CA PHE A 221 7.64 7.00 8.91
C PHE A 221 7.95 5.79 8.03
N LYS A 222 9.03 5.06 8.33
CA LYS A 222 9.43 3.87 7.57
C LYS A 222 9.56 2.65 8.47
N GLY A 223 8.88 1.56 8.16
CA GLY A 223 8.99 0.34 8.97
C GLY A 223 8.47 0.49 10.40
N CYS A 224 7.67 1.52 10.68
CA CYS A 224 7.15 1.81 12.02
C CYS A 224 5.88 1.03 12.35
N HIS A 225 5.62 0.86 13.64
CA HIS A 225 4.49 0.08 14.17
C HIS A 225 3.53 1.00 14.92
N PHE A 226 2.38 1.26 14.31
CA PHE A 226 1.30 2.04 14.92
C PHE A 226 0.16 1.15 15.37
N PHE A 227 -0.33 1.44 16.56
CA PHE A 227 -1.58 0.91 17.07
C PHE A 227 -2.29 2.05 17.81
N ASN A 228 -3.51 2.40 17.43
CA ASN A 228 -4.27 3.49 18.03
C ASN A 228 -3.60 4.87 17.85
N LEU A 229 -3.28 5.23 16.60
CA LEU A 229 -2.84 6.58 16.25
C LEU A 229 -4.06 7.49 16.16
N VAL A 230 -4.03 8.62 16.86
CA VAL A 230 -5.13 9.58 16.85
C VAL A 230 -4.61 10.94 16.40
N VAL A 231 -5.20 11.49 15.34
CA VAL A 231 -4.91 12.81 14.79
C VAL A 231 -6.16 13.67 14.93
N ASN A 232 -6.14 14.62 15.86
CA ASN A 232 -7.31 15.45 16.18
C ASN A 232 -7.03 16.92 15.93
N ASN A 233 -7.94 17.62 15.24
CA ASN A 233 -7.85 19.06 15.01
C ASN A 233 -6.45 19.49 14.52
N SER A 234 -5.92 18.80 13.51
CA SER A 234 -4.52 18.91 13.11
C SER A 234 -4.35 18.91 11.59
N ARG A 235 -3.27 19.55 11.12
CA ARG A 235 -2.88 19.56 9.70
C ARG A 235 -1.68 18.64 9.48
N MET A 236 -1.74 17.83 8.45
CA MET A 236 -0.63 17.03 7.94
C MET A 236 -0.30 17.45 6.51
N TYR A 237 0.93 17.87 6.26
CA TYR A 237 1.40 18.28 4.93
C TYR A 237 2.65 17.50 4.53
N HIS A 238 2.62 16.77 3.42
CA HIS A 238 3.71 15.87 3.02
C HIS A 238 4.11 14.90 4.13
N VAL A 239 3.14 14.10 4.58
CA VAL A 239 3.39 13.00 5.52
C VAL A 239 3.37 11.69 4.76
N ASN A 240 4.37 10.83 4.96
CA ASN A 240 4.45 9.53 4.32
C ASN A 240 4.57 8.41 5.35
N PHE A 241 3.75 7.37 5.19
CA PHE A 241 3.89 6.09 5.88
C PHE A 241 4.34 5.06 4.85
N GLU A 242 5.57 4.59 4.97
CA GLU A 242 6.13 3.57 4.09
C GLU A 242 6.38 2.27 4.85
N ASN A 243 5.84 1.16 4.34
CA ASN A 243 6.03 -0.17 4.91
C ASN A 243 5.75 -0.16 6.43
N CYS A 244 4.73 0.55 6.87
CA CYS A 244 4.32 0.64 8.27
C CYS A 244 3.15 -0.29 8.57
N ASP A 245 2.97 -0.61 9.84
CA ASP A 245 1.75 -1.24 10.33
C ASP A 245 0.86 -0.15 10.93
N LEU A 246 -0.32 0.07 10.35
CA LEU A 246 -1.26 1.14 10.69
C LEU A 246 -2.58 0.53 11.18
N PHE A 247 -2.61 0.21 12.48
CA PHE A 247 -3.79 -0.37 13.13
C PHE A 247 -4.53 0.65 13.97
N LYS A 248 -5.85 0.80 13.74
CA LYS A 248 -6.71 1.77 14.43
C LYS A 248 -6.14 3.19 14.31
N VAL A 249 -6.26 3.77 13.12
CA VAL A 249 -5.77 5.13 12.85
C VAL A 249 -6.97 6.04 12.67
N ASP A 250 -7.15 7.00 13.55
CA ASP A 250 -8.30 7.89 13.55
C ASP A 250 -7.88 9.31 13.21
N PHE A 251 -8.39 9.82 12.09
CA PHE A 251 -8.28 11.24 11.72
C PHE A 251 -9.62 11.93 12.04
N ASN A 252 -9.60 12.87 12.98
CA ASN A 252 -10.78 13.64 13.38
C ASN A 252 -10.51 15.14 13.22
N GLU A 253 -11.38 15.83 12.47
CA GLU A 253 -11.26 17.29 12.25
C GLU A 253 -9.87 17.65 11.71
N ALA A 254 -9.34 16.84 10.79
CA ALA A 254 -7.97 16.96 10.28
C ALA A 254 -7.94 17.45 8.82
N GLN A 255 -6.86 18.16 8.46
CA GLN A 255 -6.54 18.53 7.09
C GLN A 255 -5.35 17.69 6.62
N LEU A 256 -5.54 16.89 5.57
CA LEU A 256 -4.54 15.96 5.05
C LEU A 256 -4.17 16.36 3.63
N SER A 257 -2.95 16.86 3.45
CA SER A 257 -2.46 17.31 2.15
C SER A 257 -1.17 16.58 1.79
N ASN A 258 -1.11 15.96 0.61
CA ASN A 258 0.02 15.15 0.16
C ASN A 258 0.36 14.01 1.14
N LEU A 259 -0.67 13.30 1.62
CA LEU A 259 -0.50 12.14 2.49
C LEU A 259 -0.24 10.89 1.64
N ALA A 260 0.84 10.17 1.92
CA ALA A 260 1.13 8.90 1.28
C ALA A 260 1.09 7.75 2.29
N ILE A 261 0.42 6.66 1.91
CA ILE A 261 0.33 5.40 2.66
C ILE A 261 0.76 4.29 1.70
N GLU A 262 2.03 3.92 1.76
CA GLU A 262 2.67 3.05 0.79
C GLU A 262 3.15 1.75 1.42
N MET A 263 2.78 0.62 0.80
CA MET A 263 3.12 -0.73 1.22
C MET A 263 2.80 -1.01 2.71
N CYS A 264 1.82 -0.31 3.28
CA CYS A 264 1.46 -0.43 4.69
C CYS A 264 0.38 -1.49 4.93
N SER A 265 0.49 -2.23 6.02
CA SER A 265 -0.63 -3.03 6.54
C SER A 265 -1.62 -2.08 7.22
N VAL A 266 -2.83 -1.93 6.68
CA VAL A 266 -3.81 -0.94 7.19
C VAL A 266 -5.08 -1.65 7.62
N SER A 267 -5.45 -1.50 8.88
CA SER A 267 -6.76 -1.95 9.37
C SER A 267 -7.31 -1.01 10.43
N GLY A 268 -8.59 -0.67 10.31
CA GLY A 268 -9.24 0.24 11.25
C GLY A 268 -8.88 1.73 11.05
N ILE A 269 -8.53 2.17 9.84
CA ILE A 269 -8.43 3.60 9.52
C ILE A 269 -9.81 4.29 9.52
N SER A 270 -9.95 5.47 10.10
CA SER A 270 -11.20 6.24 10.09
C SER A 270 -10.96 7.71 9.75
N PHE A 271 -11.94 8.32 9.08
CA PHE A 271 -11.91 9.72 8.67
C PHE A 271 -13.21 10.39 9.11
N ASN A 272 -13.12 11.30 10.07
CA ASN A 272 -14.26 12.03 10.61
C ASN A 272 -14.03 13.53 10.44
N LYS A 273 -14.88 14.19 9.64
CA LYS A 273 -14.74 15.61 9.26
C LYS A 273 -13.31 15.94 8.77
N VAL A 274 -12.82 15.13 7.84
CA VAL A 274 -11.46 15.28 7.28
C VAL A 274 -11.54 16.01 5.94
N GLU A 275 -10.73 17.05 5.80
CA GLU A 275 -10.42 17.66 4.51
C GLU A 275 -9.21 16.94 3.93
N VAL A 276 -9.31 16.43 2.70
CA VAL A 276 -8.20 15.73 2.04
C VAL A 276 -7.87 16.38 0.71
N ASP A 277 -6.58 16.49 0.43
CA ASP A 277 -6.04 16.86 -0.88
C ASP A 277 -4.83 15.97 -1.18
N ASN A 278 -4.84 15.31 -2.34
CA ASN A 278 -3.80 14.38 -2.78
C ASN A 278 -3.40 13.32 -1.72
N LEU A 279 -4.24 12.30 -1.54
CA LEU A 279 -3.92 11.13 -0.72
C LEU A 279 -3.56 9.94 -1.62
N ILE A 280 -2.36 9.41 -1.45
CA ILE A 280 -1.87 8.24 -2.17
C ILE A 280 -1.98 7.02 -1.27
N TYR A 281 -2.69 5.98 -1.73
CA TYR A 281 -2.76 4.69 -1.06
C TYR A 281 -2.30 3.57 -1.98
N ASN A 282 -1.12 3.03 -1.67
CA ASN A 282 -0.51 1.93 -2.42
C ASN A 282 -0.42 0.70 -1.50
N PRO A 283 -1.37 -0.26 -1.56
CA PRO A 283 -1.39 -1.39 -0.65
C PRO A 283 -0.25 -2.40 -0.92
N PRO A 284 0.19 -3.17 0.09
CA PRO A 284 1.17 -4.24 -0.10
C PRO A 284 0.55 -5.41 -0.89
N LYS A 285 1.41 -6.24 -1.50
CA LYS A 285 0.96 -7.49 -2.18
C LYS A 285 0.42 -8.52 -1.19
N GLU A 286 0.99 -8.54 0.01
CA GLU A 286 0.61 -9.38 1.14
C GLU A 286 0.95 -8.59 2.41
N GLU A 287 -0.03 -8.40 3.29
CA GLU A 287 0.16 -7.75 4.59
C GLU A 287 0.95 -8.66 5.54
N ARG A 288 1.64 -8.06 6.52
CA ARG A 288 2.48 -8.83 7.45
C ARG A 288 1.67 -9.72 8.40
N HIS A 289 0.49 -9.25 8.80
CA HIS A 289 -0.29 -9.81 9.90
C HIS A 289 -1.45 -10.68 9.44
N VAL A 290 -1.75 -10.70 8.15
CA VAL A 290 -2.82 -11.50 7.56
C VAL A 290 -2.33 -12.21 6.32
N ASN A 291 -2.94 -13.34 5.98
CA ASN A 291 -2.65 -14.00 4.73
C ASN A 291 -3.13 -13.18 3.53
N LYS A 292 -2.78 -13.62 2.32
CA LYS A 292 -3.23 -13.03 1.06
C LYS A 292 -4.75 -12.78 0.96
N ILE A 293 -5.59 -13.67 1.50
CA ILE A 293 -7.05 -13.51 1.46
C ILE A 293 -7.49 -12.36 2.38
N GLY A 294 -6.95 -12.31 3.62
CA GLY A 294 -7.20 -11.21 4.55
C GLY A 294 -6.68 -9.88 4.03
N THR A 295 -5.55 -9.89 3.30
CA THR A 295 -5.02 -8.70 2.62
C THR A 295 -6.05 -8.15 1.63
N TYR A 296 -6.65 -9.00 0.79
CA TYR A 296 -7.65 -8.52 -0.17
C TYR A 296 -8.87 -7.92 0.51
N GLN A 297 -9.33 -8.51 1.62
CA GLN A 297 -10.45 -7.99 2.39
C GLN A 297 -10.13 -6.62 2.98
N ASN A 298 -8.99 -6.49 3.67
CA ASN A 298 -8.56 -5.24 4.29
C ASN A 298 -8.41 -4.12 3.24
N VAL A 299 -7.77 -4.43 2.10
CA VAL A 299 -7.58 -3.45 1.02
C VAL A 299 -8.90 -3.00 0.43
N ALA A 300 -9.87 -3.90 0.22
CA ALA A 300 -11.21 -3.53 -0.23
C ALA A 300 -11.91 -2.59 0.77
N ASP A 301 -11.86 -2.92 2.07
CA ASP A 301 -12.43 -2.09 3.14
C ASP A 301 -11.76 -0.69 3.22
N ASN A 302 -10.45 -0.62 2.99
CA ASN A 302 -9.71 0.64 2.95
C ASN A 302 -10.13 1.50 1.75
N TYR A 303 -10.24 0.92 0.54
CA TYR A 303 -10.73 1.65 -0.62
C TYR A 303 -12.18 2.11 -0.46
N LYS A 304 -13.03 1.32 0.20
CA LYS A 304 -14.39 1.74 0.55
C LYS A 304 -14.41 2.99 1.42
N ARG A 305 -13.51 3.09 2.40
CA ARG A 305 -13.38 4.27 3.27
C ARG A 305 -12.81 5.47 2.53
N LEU A 306 -11.80 5.26 1.70
CA LEU A 306 -11.24 6.30 0.83
C LEU A 306 -12.28 6.84 -0.16
N ARG A 307 -13.09 5.98 -0.77
CA ARG A 307 -14.20 6.40 -1.64
C ARG A 307 -15.14 7.36 -0.91
N VAL A 308 -15.55 7.03 0.31
CA VAL A 308 -16.44 7.89 1.12
C VAL A 308 -15.74 9.21 1.47
N LEU A 309 -14.46 9.17 1.83
CA LEU A 309 -13.66 10.36 2.11
C LEU A 309 -13.61 11.31 0.89
N TYR A 310 -13.26 10.78 -0.29
CA TYR A 310 -13.17 11.55 -1.53
C TYR A 310 -14.54 12.10 -1.94
N GLN A 311 -15.60 11.31 -1.81
CA GLN A 311 -16.97 11.75 -2.10
C GLN A 311 -17.37 12.92 -1.20
N ASN A 312 -17.08 12.86 0.10
CA ASN A 312 -17.38 13.93 1.05
C ASN A 312 -16.57 15.21 0.78
N ASN A 313 -15.41 15.10 0.13
CA ASN A 313 -14.55 16.22 -0.25
C ASN A 313 -14.79 16.71 -1.70
N GLY A 314 -15.68 16.07 -2.46
CA GLY A 314 -15.97 16.44 -3.85
C GLY A 314 -14.90 16.00 -4.87
N HIS A 315 -13.99 15.11 -4.50
CA HIS A 315 -12.90 14.59 -5.35
C HIS A 315 -13.41 13.47 -6.26
N ARG A 316 -13.98 13.84 -7.41
CA ARG A 316 -14.75 12.95 -8.30
C ARG A 316 -13.90 11.84 -8.93
N VAL A 317 -12.69 12.17 -9.38
CA VAL A 317 -11.80 11.23 -10.09
C VAL A 317 -11.30 10.18 -9.11
N GLU A 318 -10.85 10.61 -7.94
CA GLU A 318 -10.34 9.78 -6.86
C GLU A 318 -11.45 8.90 -6.28
N THR A 319 -12.70 9.40 -6.19
CA THR A 319 -13.87 8.61 -5.80
C THR A 319 -14.11 7.45 -6.78
N SER A 320 -14.07 7.74 -8.09
CA SER A 320 -14.22 6.75 -9.16
C SER A 320 -13.11 5.69 -9.12
N ASP A 321 -11.85 6.11 -8.98
CA ASP A 321 -10.71 5.21 -8.91
C ASP A 321 -10.73 4.34 -7.63
N ALA A 322 -11.08 4.93 -6.48
CA ALA A 322 -11.24 4.19 -5.23
C ALA A 322 -12.36 3.15 -5.32
N TYR A 323 -13.50 3.48 -5.94
CA TYR A 323 -14.57 2.52 -6.16
C TYR A 323 -14.15 1.37 -7.10
N PHE A 324 -13.44 1.68 -8.19
CA PHE A 324 -12.90 0.66 -9.09
C PHE A 324 -11.98 -0.31 -8.33
N MET A 325 -11.11 0.22 -7.48
CA MET A 325 -10.21 -0.60 -6.67
C MET A 325 -10.94 -1.40 -5.59
N GLU A 326 -11.92 -0.83 -4.89
CA GLU A 326 -12.82 -1.53 -3.96
C GLU A 326 -13.39 -2.79 -4.63
N ARG A 327 -14.07 -2.64 -5.78
CA ARG A 327 -14.67 -3.75 -6.53
C ARG A 327 -13.64 -4.76 -7.02
N LEU A 328 -12.47 -4.30 -7.47
CA LEU A 328 -11.40 -5.19 -7.93
C LEU A 328 -10.86 -6.08 -6.79
N TYR A 329 -10.73 -5.53 -5.58
CA TYR A 329 -10.24 -6.28 -4.42
C TYR A 329 -11.34 -7.16 -3.80
N GLU A 330 -12.61 -6.76 -3.84
CA GLU A 330 -13.76 -7.64 -3.52
C GLU A 330 -13.81 -8.85 -4.46
N TYR A 331 -13.61 -8.64 -5.76
CA TYR A 331 -13.50 -9.72 -6.75
C TYR A 331 -12.36 -10.68 -6.40
N LYS A 332 -11.15 -10.16 -6.11
CA LYS A 332 -9.99 -10.99 -5.70
C LYS A 332 -10.26 -11.75 -4.41
N TYR A 333 -10.89 -11.11 -3.43
CA TYR A 333 -11.29 -11.75 -2.18
C TYR A 333 -12.27 -12.90 -2.42
N ASN A 334 -13.36 -12.67 -3.17
CA ASN A 334 -14.35 -13.70 -3.45
C ASN A 334 -13.73 -14.86 -4.25
N LEU A 335 -12.90 -14.57 -5.25
CA LEU A 335 -12.20 -15.57 -6.05
C LEU A 335 -11.33 -16.49 -5.20
N HIS A 336 -10.54 -15.91 -4.29
CA HIS A 336 -9.56 -16.66 -3.49
C HIS A 336 -10.13 -17.23 -2.17
N SER A 337 -11.27 -16.73 -1.69
CA SER A 337 -11.90 -17.20 -0.44
C SER A 337 -12.91 -18.33 -0.64
N MET A 338 -13.17 -18.77 -1.89
CA MET A 338 -14.02 -19.94 -2.16
C MET A 338 -13.36 -21.23 -1.65
N ARG A 339 -14.13 -22.05 -0.92
CA ARG A 339 -13.67 -23.30 -0.28
C ARG A 339 -14.50 -24.51 -0.70
N PHE A 340 -14.74 -24.69 -2.00
CA PHE A 340 -15.54 -25.79 -2.55
C PHE A 340 -15.12 -27.17 -2.00
N PHE A 341 -13.83 -27.49 -2.03
CA PHE A 341 -13.33 -28.80 -1.56
C PHE A 341 -13.58 -29.03 -0.06
N ALA A 342 -13.48 -27.99 0.77
CA ALA A 342 -13.76 -28.11 2.20
C ALA A 342 -15.25 -28.36 2.46
N ALA A 343 -16.12 -27.63 1.75
CA ALA A 343 -17.57 -27.82 1.83
C ALA A 343 -17.99 -29.24 1.39
N PHE A 344 -17.48 -29.72 0.24
CA PHE A 344 -17.74 -31.10 -0.20
C PHE A 344 -17.21 -32.15 0.78
N LYS A 345 -16.04 -31.93 1.39
CA LYS A 345 -15.50 -32.84 2.41
C LYS A 345 -16.38 -32.94 3.67
N GLN A 346 -17.06 -31.85 4.06
CA GLN A 346 -17.99 -31.86 5.18
C GLN A 346 -19.23 -32.71 4.90
N ILE A 347 -19.76 -32.68 3.67
CA ILE A 347 -20.89 -33.53 3.25
C ILE A 347 -20.58 -35.01 3.54
N TRP A 348 -19.36 -35.45 3.18
CA TRP A 348 -18.94 -36.84 3.38
C TRP A 348 -18.60 -37.21 4.83
N LYS A 349 -18.31 -36.23 5.70
CA LYS A 349 -17.83 -36.47 7.07
C LYS A 349 -18.87 -36.26 8.16
N VAL A 350 -19.86 -35.39 7.95
CA VAL A 350 -20.80 -34.97 9.00
C VAL A 350 -22.23 -35.18 8.52
N ASP A 351 -22.78 -34.22 7.76
CA ASP A 351 -24.11 -34.24 7.17
C ASP A 351 -24.17 -33.11 6.14
N PHE A 352 -25.03 -33.26 5.13
CA PHE A 352 -25.41 -32.22 4.20
C PHE A 352 -25.92 -30.95 4.89
N ASN A 353 -26.71 -31.06 5.95
CA ASN A 353 -27.27 -29.89 6.64
C ASN A 353 -26.19 -28.97 7.22
N TYR A 354 -25.09 -29.53 7.72
CA TYR A 354 -23.96 -28.76 8.22
C TYR A 354 -23.13 -28.12 7.09
N ALA A 355 -23.04 -28.78 5.94
CA ALA A 355 -22.30 -28.27 4.78
C ALA A 355 -23.10 -27.23 3.96
N TRP A 356 -24.43 -27.21 4.08
CA TRP A 356 -25.31 -26.37 3.24
C TRP A 356 -25.00 -24.87 3.30
N PRO A 357 -24.73 -24.24 4.47
CA PRO A 357 -24.35 -22.84 4.54
C PRO A 357 -23.07 -22.53 3.75
N ASP A 358 -22.03 -23.34 3.91
CA ASP A 358 -20.75 -23.19 3.20
C ASP A 358 -20.92 -23.37 1.68
N ILE A 359 -21.76 -24.33 1.26
CA ILE A 359 -22.08 -24.54 -0.16
C ILE A 359 -22.79 -23.31 -0.73
N ARG A 360 -23.82 -22.81 -0.04
CA ARG A 360 -24.56 -21.61 -0.46
C ARG A 360 -23.66 -20.40 -0.55
N GLU A 361 -22.80 -20.18 0.45
CA GLU A 361 -21.83 -19.08 0.45
C GLU A 361 -20.88 -19.17 -0.77
N ASN A 362 -20.34 -20.37 -1.05
CA ASN A 362 -19.47 -20.57 -2.21
C ASN A 362 -20.20 -20.33 -3.55
N PHE A 363 -21.47 -20.73 -3.68
CA PHE A 363 -22.26 -20.44 -4.88
C PHE A 363 -22.54 -18.93 -5.03
N THR A 364 -22.85 -18.24 -3.93
CA THR A 364 -23.00 -16.78 -3.94
C THR A 364 -21.70 -16.09 -4.34
N LYS A 365 -20.56 -16.52 -3.79
CA LYS A 365 -19.23 -16.02 -4.19
C LYS A 365 -18.94 -16.29 -5.65
N LEU A 366 -19.23 -17.49 -6.16
CA LEU A 366 -19.05 -17.84 -7.57
C LEU A 366 -19.88 -16.94 -8.48
N TRP A 367 -21.16 -16.73 -8.16
CA TRP A 367 -22.01 -15.81 -8.91
C TRP A 367 -21.46 -14.38 -8.91
N ASN A 368 -21.03 -13.89 -7.75
CA ASN A 368 -20.42 -12.56 -7.63
C ASN A 368 -19.14 -12.47 -8.46
N VAL A 369 -18.27 -13.48 -8.43
CA VAL A 369 -17.04 -13.55 -9.23
C VAL A 369 -17.36 -13.50 -10.72
N ILE A 370 -18.36 -14.26 -11.19
CA ILE A 370 -18.76 -14.25 -12.60
C ILE A 370 -19.30 -12.86 -13.00
N ALA A 371 -20.21 -12.31 -12.19
CA ALA A 371 -20.79 -10.99 -12.44
C ALA A 371 -19.71 -9.89 -12.43
N ASP A 372 -18.79 -9.91 -11.47
CA ASP A 372 -17.70 -8.96 -11.35
C ASP A 372 -16.67 -9.12 -12.47
N PHE A 373 -16.38 -10.34 -12.91
CA PHE A 373 -15.51 -10.58 -14.05
C PHE A 373 -16.09 -9.98 -15.34
N ILE A 374 -17.38 -10.23 -15.61
CA ILE A 374 -18.10 -9.65 -16.75
C ILE A 374 -18.11 -8.12 -16.64
N SER A 375 -18.42 -7.59 -15.46
CA SER A 375 -18.44 -6.15 -15.17
C SER A 375 -17.06 -5.51 -15.31
N LEU A 376 -15.98 -6.18 -14.89
CA LEU A 376 -14.63 -5.70 -15.05
C LEU A 376 -14.23 -5.60 -16.53
N LEU A 377 -14.62 -6.61 -17.32
CA LEU A 377 -14.27 -6.74 -18.74
C LEU A 377 -15.02 -5.72 -19.61
N ILE A 378 -16.35 -5.63 -19.47
CA ILE A 378 -17.20 -4.85 -20.38
C ILE A 378 -17.08 -3.34 -20.14
N TRP A 379 -17.12 -2.90 -18.88
CA TRP A 379 -17.25 -1.46 -18.53
C TRP A 379 -16.45 -1.04 -17.29
N GLY A 380 -15.64 -1.95 -16.73
CA GLY A 380 -14.80 -1.68 -15.56
C GLY A 380 -15.60 -1.24 -14.34
N PHE A 381 -16.64 -2.01 -13.98
CA PHE A 381 -17.57 -1.71 -12.88
C PHE A 381 -18.38 -0.41 -13.03
N GLY A 382 -18.47 0.12 -14.26
CA GLY A 382 -19.16 1.38 -14.57
C GLY A 382 -18.24 2.61 -14.59
N GLU A 383 -16.99 2.47 -14.10
CA GLU A 383 -16.04 3.59 -13.99
C GLU A 383 -15.22 3.80 -15.27
N LYS A 384 -15.17 2.79 -16.16
CA LYS A 384 -14.39 2.83 -17.41
C LYS A 384 -15.30 2.63 -18.61
N PRO A 385 -16.24 3.56 -18.89
CA PRO A 385 -17.23 3.40 -19.96
C PRO A 385 -16.60 3.25 -21.34
N PHE A 386 -15.40 3.79 -21.58
CA PHE A 386 -14.69 3.58 -22.85
C PHE A 386 -14.43 2.09 -23.17
N ARG A 387 -14.36 1.21 -22.15
CA ARG A 387 -14.23 -0.24 -22.37
C ARG A 387 -15.43 -0.84 -23.11
N THR A 388 -16.61 -0.26 -23.02
CA THR A 388 -17.78 -0.79 -23.74
C THR A 388 -17.61 -0.60 -25.24
N LEU A 389 -16.96 0.47 -25.70
CA LEU A 389 -16.66 0.68 -27.12
C LEU A 389 -15.67 -0.37 -27.65
N LEU A 390 -14.65 -0.70 -26.86
CA LEU A 390 -13.72 -1.79 -27.19
C LEU A 390 -14.43 -3.14 -27.21
N PHE A 391 -15.31 -3.39 -26.24
CA PHE A 391 -16.13 -4.60 -26.19
C PHE A 391 -17.08 -4.71 -27.39
N THR A 392 -17.69 -3.60 -27.82
CA THR A 392 -18.49 -3.53 -29.05
C THR A 392 -17.66 -3.94 -30.26
N LEU A 393 -16.49 -3.34 -30.46
CA LEU A 393 -15.62 -3.67 -31.59
C LEU A 393 -15.21 -5.15 -31.59
N ALA A 394 -14.84 -5.68 -30.42
CA ALA A 394 -14.49 -7.09 -30.28
C ALA A 394 -15.68 -8.00 -30.58
N THR A 395 -16.88 -7.67 -30.09
CA THR A 395 -18.11 -8.42 -30.34
C THR A 395 -18.42 -8.45 -31.83
N VAL A 396 -18.36 -7.30 -32.51
CA VAL A 396 -18.61 -7.21 -33.95
C VAL A 396 -17.62 -8.09 -34.73
N ILE A 397 -16.33 -8.05 -34.40
CA ILE A 397 -15.33 -8.91 -35.06
C ILE A 397 -15.61 -10.41 -34.81
N ILE A 398 -15.95 -10.80 -33.57
CA ILE A 398 -16.24 -12.19 -33.22
C ILE A 398 -17.46 -12.70 -33.99
N TYR A 399 -18.57 -11.95 -34.01
CA TYR A 399 -19.77 -12.33 -34.77
C TYR A 399 -19.52 -12.35 -36.27
N SER A 400 -18.73 -11.41 -36.80
CA SER A 400 -18.31 -11.43 -38.20
C SER A 400 -17.57 -12.71 -38.58
N LEU A 401 -16.70 -13.22 -37.69
CA LEU A 401 -16.01 -14.50 -37.89
C LEU A 401 -16.97 -15.67 -37.79
N ILE A 402 -17.88 -15.68 -36.82
CA ILE A 402 -18.93 -16.71 -36.72
C ILE A 402 -19.75 -16.76 -38.02
N TYR A 403 -20.13 -15.61 -38.58
CA TYR A 403 -20.86 -15.52 -39.84
C TYR A 403 -20.03 -15.97 -41.04
N TYR A 404 -18.73 -15.67 -41.06
CA TYR A 404 -17.83 -16.10 -42.12
C TYR A 404 -17.66 -17.63 -42.17
N PHE A 405 -17.62 -18.29 -41.01
CA PHE A 405 -17.52 -19.75 -40.93
C PHE A 405 -18.87 -20.46 -40.95
N SER A 406 -19.98 -19.73 -40.82
CA SER A 406 -21.30 -20.28 -41.05
C SER A 406 -21.55 -20.39 -42.56
N ASP A 407 -22.13 -21.50 -43.02
CA ASP A 407 -22.45 -21.77 -44.44
C ASP A 407 -23.62 -20.90 -44.98
N VAL A 408 -23.64 -19.61 -44.63
CA VAL A 408 -24.71 -18.68 -44.99
C VAL A 408 -24.51 -18.24 -46.45
N THR A 409 -25.21 -18.95 -47.32
CA THR A 409 -25.20 -18.76 -48.78
C THR A 409 -25.55 -17.32 -49.20
N ALA A 410 -26.35 -16.59 -48.43
CA ALA A 410 -26.75 -15.21 -48.72
C ALA A 410 -25.60 -14.18 -48.63
N ILE A 411 -24.49 -14.51 -47.97
CA ILE A 411 -23.36 -13.58 -47.72
C ILE A 411 -22.18 -13.88 -48.67
N GLY A 412 -22.19 -15.04 -49.33
CA GLY A 412 -21.23 -15.41 -50.38
C GLY A 412 -19.79 -15.61 -49.90
N GLY A 413 -19.58 -15.88 -48.60
CA GLY A 413 -18.24 -16.07 -48.04
C GLY A 413 -17.35 -14.82 -48.06
N ASN A 414 -17.92 -13.63 -48.21
CA ASN A 414 -17.16 -12.38 -48.19
C ASN A 414 -17.13 -11.79 -46.76
N TYR A 415 -15.95 -11.79 -46.14
CA TYR A 415 -15.75 -11.25 -44.78
C TYR A 415 -16.27 -9.82 -44.60
N ARG A 416 -16.19 -8.97 -45.63
CA ARG A 416 -16.70 -7.58 -45.55
C ARG A 416 -18.22 -7.53 -45.38
N ASN A 417 -18.93 -8.45 -46.02
CA ASN A 417 -20.38 -8.56 -45.88
C ASN A 417 -20.74 -9.12 -44.50
N CYS A 418 -19.96 -10.05 -43.96
CA CYS A 418 -20.12 -10.53 -42.58
C CYS A 418 -19.91 -9.41 -41.55
N LEU A 419 -18.91 -8.55 -41.77
CA LEU A 419 -18.64 -7.39 -40.92
C LEU A 419 -19.75 -6.35 -40.97
N TYR A 420 -20.25 -6.07 -42.17
CA TYR A 420 -21.43 -5.22 -42.34
C TYR A 420 -22.65 -5.79 -41.62
N LEU A 421 -22.92 -7.09 -41.81
CA LEU A 421 -24.01 -7.80 -41.15
C LEU A 421 -23.93 -7.68 -39.62
N SER A 422 -22.78 -8.01 -39.04
CA SER A 422 -22.57 -7.92 -37.59
C SER A 422 -22.76 -6.48 -37.08
N SER A 423 -22.28 -5.48 -37.82
CA SER A 423 -22.44 -4.07 -37.44
C SER A 423 -23.91 -3.63 -37.38
N ILE A 424 -24.74 -4.00 -38.36
CA ILE A 424 -26.18 -3.64 -38.39
C ILE A 424 -26.99 -4.41 -37.33
N MET A 425 -26.61 -5.65 -37.05
CA MET A 425 -27.28 -6.48 -36.06
C MET A 425 -26.95 -6.04 -34.64
N PHE A 426 -25.68 -5.76 -34.35
CA PHE A 426 -25.25 -5.21 -33.07
C PHE A 426 -25.89 -3.84 -32.79
N SER A 427 -25.96 -2.97 -33.80
CA SER A 427 -26.59 -1.65 -33.67
C SER A 427 -28.11 -1.69 -33.65
N THR A 428 -28.73 -2.88 -33.79
CA THR A 428 -30.18 -3.08 -33.82
C THR A 428 -30.90 -2.32 -34.95
N LEU A 429 -30.16 -1.87 -35.98
CA LEU A 429 -30.74 -1.17 -37.14
C LEU A 429 -31.60 -2.09 -38.01
N GLY A 430 -31.27 -3.38 -38.04
CA GLY A 430 -32.00 -4.37 -38.84
C GLY A 430 -31.68 -4.32 -40.34
N PHE A 431 -32.36 -5.18 -41.09
CA PHE A 431 -32.08 -5.42 -42.51
C PHE A 431 -32.82 -4.46 -43.44
N GLY A 432 -32.13 -3.96 -44.47
CA GLY A 432 -32.75 -3.47 -45.72
C GLY A 432 -32.62 -4.48 -46.87
N ASP A 433 -31.44 -5.12 -47.00
CA ASP A 433 -31.04 -5.82 -48.24
C ASP A 433 -30.76 -7.34 -48.07
N TYR A 434 -30.57 -7.84 -46.85
CA TYR A 434 -30.26 -9.26 -46.59
C TYR A 434 -31.43 -9.98 -45.91
N THR A 435 -31.82 -11.15 -46.43
CA THR A 435 -32.79 -12.04 -45.78
C THR A 435 -32.11 -13.34 -45.33
N PRO A 436 -31.40 -13.35 -44.19
CA PRO A 436 -30.64 -14.53 -43.74
C PRO A 436 -31.52 -15.65 -43.14
N PHE A 437 -32.84 -15.65 -43.40
CA PHE A 437 -33.82 -16.47 -42.67
C PHE A 437 -33.91 -17.95 -43.08
N ALA A 438 -33.00 -18.46 -43.91
CA ALA A 438 -33.10 -19.80 -44.48
C ALA A 438 -32.83 -20.94 -43.48
N THR A 439 -32.07 -20.71 -42.40
CA THR A 439 -31.74 -21.72 -41.36
C THR A 439 -32.22 -21.30 -39.97
N SER A 440 -32.70 -22.24 -39.14
CA SER A 440 -33.25 -21.98 -37.80
C SER A 440 -32.20 -21.47 -36.82
N ASP A 441 -30.98 -22.01 -36.89
CA ASP A 441 -29.99 -21.86 -35.82
C ASP A 441 -29.27 -20.50 -35.89
N LEU A 442 -29.12 -19.94 -37.10
CA LEU A 442 -28.55 -18.62 -37.31
C LEU A 442 -29.43 -17.51 -36.73
N LYS A 443 -30.75 -17.72 -36.66
CA LYS A 443 -31.69 -16.74 -36.07
C LYS A 443 -31.38 -16.50 -34.59
N LEU A 444 -30.98 -17.54 -33.86
CA LEU A 444 -30.59 -17.42 -32.46
C LEU A 444 -29.28 -16.64 -32.30
N VAL A 445 -28.32 -16.84 -33.19
CA VAL A 445 -27.04 -16.11 -33.21
C VAL A 445 -27.25 -14.63 -33.53
N LEU A 446 -28.10 -14.32 -34.52
CA LEU A 446 -28.48 -12.94 -34.85
C LEU A 446 -29.22 -12.27 -33.68
N ALA A 447 -30.17 -12.97 -33.06
CA ALA A 447 -30.90 -12.46 -31.91
C ALA A 447 -29.99 -12.22 -30.69
N SER A 448 -29.02 -13.10 -30.43
CA SER A 448 -28.07 -12.93 -29.34
C SER A 448 -27.15 -11.73 -29.56
N GLU A 449 -26.69 -11.50 -30.81
CA GLU A 449 -25.88 -10.32 -31.13
C GLU A 449 -26.64 -9.02 -30.87
N SER A 450 -27.87 -8.90 -31.38
CA SER A 450 -28.69 -7.71 -31.15
C SER A 450 -29.01 -7.49 -29.67
N LEU A 451 -29.24 -8.56 -28.91
CA LEU A 451 -29.46 -8.46 -27.47
C LEU A 451 -28.21 -7.95 -26.75
N ILE A 452 -27.03 -8.48 -27.07
CA ILE A 452 -25.74 -8.00 -26.53
C ILE A 452 -25.53 -6.53 -26.89
N GLY A 453 -25.84 -6.14 -28.12
CA GLY A 453 -25.77 -4.76 -28.59
C GLY A 453 -26.62 -3.81 -27.74
N ALA A 454 -27.92 -4.13 -27.59
CA ALA A 454 -28.85 -3.34 -26.79
C ALA A 454 -28.38 -3.19 -25.33
N PHE A 455 -27.93 -4.27 -24.69
CA PHE A 455 -27.39 -4.21 -23.34
C PHE A 455 -26.10 -3.39 -23.26
N THR A 456 -25.19 -3.53 -24.23
CA THR A 456 -23.91 -2.80 -24.23
C THR A 456 -24.12 -1.29 -24.39
N PHE A 457 -25.08 -0.86 -25.23
CA PHE A 457 -25.47 0.54 -25.31
C PHE A 457 -26.05 1.06 -23.99
N GLY A 458 -26.91 0.28 -23.33
CA GLY A 458 -27.43 0.61 -22.00
C GLY A 458 -26.31 0.79 -20.97
N LEU A 459 -25.32 -0.10 -20.95
CA LEU A 459 -24.15 0.00 -20.08
C LEU A 459 -23.28 1.21 -20.40
N PHE A 460 -23.09 1.55 -21.67
CA PHE A 460 -22.33 2.74 -22.07
C PHE A 460 -22.98 4.02 -21.54
N ILE A 461 -24.31 4.16 -21.73
CA ILE A 461 -25.08 5.31 -21.23
C ILE A 461 -25.03 5.37 -19.71
N ALA A 462 -25.23 4.23 -19.03
CA ALA A 462 -25.18 4.16 -17.57
C ALA A 462 -23.81 4.50 -17.00
N GLY A 463 -22.72 4.00 -17.60
CA GLY A 463 -21.35 4.34 -17.19
C GLY A 463 -21.02 5.82 -17.41
N TYR A 464 -21.48 6.39 -18.53
CA TYR A 464 -21.31 7.83 -18.78
C TYR A 464 -22.12 8.69 -17.78
N ALA A 465 -23.35 8.29 -17.48
CA ALA A 465 -24.20 8.97 -16.49
C ALA A 465 -23.65 8.86 -15.06
N ASN A 466 -23.02 7.75 -14.69
CA ASN A 466 -22.34 7.63 -13.40
C ASN A 466 -21.18 8.61 -13.30
N LYS A 467 -20.39 8.76 -14.37
CA LYS A 467 -19.28 9.72 -14.41
C LYS A 467 -19.73 11.18 -14.32
N SER A 468 -20.98 11.49 -14.72
CA SER A 468 -21.53 12.85 -14.62
C SER A 468 -22.27 13.14 -13.31
N LYS A 469 -22.60 12.12 -12.50
CA LYS A 469 -23.33 12.25 -11.23
C LYS A 469 -22.47 12.60 -10.02
N TYR A 470 -21.18 12.32 -10.08
CA TYR A 470 -20.22 12.74 -9.05
C TYR A 470 -19.78 14.15 -9.35
#